data_AF-A0A178BBZ7-F1
#
_entry.id   AF-A0A178BBZ7-F1
#
_cell.length_a   1.000
_cell.length_b   1.000
_cell.length_c   1.000
_cell.angle_alpha   90.00
_cell.angle_beta   90.00
_cell.angle_gamma   90.00
#
_symmetry.space_group_name_H-M   'P 1'
#
loop_
_entity.id
_entity.type
_entity.pdbx_description
1 polymer ?
#
loop_
_entity_poly.entity_id
_entity_poly.type
_entity_poly.pdbx_seq_one_letter_code
_entity_poly.pdbx_strand_id
1 'polypeptide(L)'
;MSSTENPHVGLTKEEMEKYSIFQIEFNGGELQGPDVEHGYRAYKDKLAERDPDALQEYLERLQEVRRTTSMETLYIWHCLEAKEQNFYKLQGDDEQVDIARRELQLLNNIGSDFASREAILAYHIDDVLKRLKQIQHPMPESNNTLIKAQSKQDLPPDWMDHFSPQLVAEQVRINWTRQKDMMSMIEHSTALHKDLKPEPGTPQAAQIEHIRESAEILKKNVTATERLLKEFEEQIHRADEYATRPQPKSVDT
;
A
#
# COMPACT_ATOMS: atom_id res chain seq x y z
N MET A 1 29.55 -22.89 -13.98
CA MET A 1 28.40 -22.05 -14.36
C MET A 1 27.39 -22.19 -13.23
N SER A 2 27.42 -21.22 -12.30
CA SER A 2 26.67 -21.29 -11.05
C SER A 2 25.28 -20.73 -11.27
N SER A 3 24.26 -21.54 -11.04
CA SER A 3 22.86 -21.13 -10.94
C SER A 3 22.71 -20.17 -9.76
N THR A 4 22.41 -18.91 -10.04
CA THR A 4 21.91 -17.96 -9.04
C THR A 4 20.49 -18.37 -8.68
N GLU A 5 20.34 -19.08 -7.56
CA GLU A 5 19.05 -19.33 -6.92
C GLU A 5 18.45 -18.00 -6.47
N ASN A 6 17.24 -17.74 -6.93
CA ASN A 6 16.39 -16.65 -6.44
C ASN A 6 15.99 -16.96 -4.99
N PRO A 7 16.29 -16.11 -4.00
CA PRO A 7 15.96 -16.38 -2.59
C PRO A 7 14.52 -15.98 -2.24
N HIS A 8 13.57 -16.15 -3.17
CA HIS A 8 12.16 -16.12 -2.83
C HIS A 8 11.79 -17.47 -2.22
N VAL A 9 11.97 -17.59 -0.91
CA VAL A 9 11.46 -18.70 -0.11
C VAL A 9 9.93 -18.67 -0.21
N GLY A 10 9.37 -19.41 -1.17
CA GLY A 10 7.94 -19.65 -1.27
C GLY A 10 7.51 -20.54 -0.10
N LEU A 11 6.57 -20.04 0.71
CA LEU A 11 6.01 -20.79 1.83
C LEU A 11 5.13 -21.95 1.34
N THR A 12 5.02 -22.98 2.17
CA THR A 12 4.17 -24.14 1.89
C THR A 12 2.69 -23.80 2.11
N LYS A 13 1.80 -24.52 1.45
CA LYS A 13 0.34 -24.32 1.52
C LYS A 13 -0.20 -24.45 2.96
N GLU A 14 0.41 -25.30 3.78
CA GLU A 14 0.07 -25.49 5.20
C GLU A 14 0.48 -24.30 6.08
N GLU A 15 1.57 -23.59 5.73
CA GLU A 15 1.99 -22.38 6.43
C GLU A 15 1.09 -21.19 6.12
N MET A 16 0.58 -21.11 4.88
CA MET A 16 -0.40 -20.08 4.48
C MET A 16 -1.77 -20.25 5.15
N GLU A 17 -2.14 -21.46 5.57
CA GLU A 17 -3.37 -21.72 6.33
C GLU A 17 -3.25 -21.38 7.82
N LYS A 18 -2.02 -21.34 8.36
CA LYS A 18 -1.77 -21.14 9.80
C LYS A 18 -1.35 -19.72 10.16
N TYR A 19 -0.75 -18.99 9.22
CA TYR A 19 -0.24 -17.63 9.45
C TYR A 19 -0.85 -16.65 8.45
N SER A 20 -1.37 -15.53 8.95
CA SER A 20 -1.65 -14.37 8.09
C SER A 20 -0.32 -13.70 7.75
N ILE A 21 0.17 -13.93 6.53
CA ILE A 21 1.39 -13.29 6.03
C ILE A 21 0.99 -12.00 5.32
N PHE A 22 1.47 -10.88 5.84
CA PHE A 22 1.38 -9.58 5.20
C PHE A 22 2.71 -9.30 4.50
N GLN A 23 2.72 -9.42 3.17
CA GLN A 23 3.87 -9.06 2.36
C GLN A 23 3.75 -7.58 1.98
N ILE A 24 4.57 -6.74 2.60
CA ILE A 24 4.64 -5.30 2.30
C ILE A 24 5.77 -5.12 1.29
N GLU A 25 5.42 -4.62 0.11
CA GLU A 25 6.37 -4.43 -0.98
C GLU A 25 6.88 -2.99 -0.99
N PHE A 26 8.20 -2.85 -0.85
CA PHE A 26 8.91 -1.59 -1.09
C PHE A 26 9.41 -1.57 -2.53
N ASN A 27 9.49 -0.38 -3.13
CA ASN A 27 10.11 -0.27 -4.45
C ASN A 27 11.58 -0.69 -4.34
N GLY A 28 12.11 -1.31 -5.40
CA GLY A 28 13.51 -1.75 -5.45
C GLY A 28 14.44 -0.59 -5.12
N GLY A 29 15.18 -0.70 -4.02
CA GLY A 29 16.12 0.34 -3.57
C GLY A 29 15.62 1.27 -2.46
N GLU A 30 14.33 1.30 -2.16
CA GLU A 30 13.75 2.27 -1.22
C GLU A 30 14.30 2.10 0.21
N LEU A 31 14.48 0.85 0.64
CA LEU A 31 15.12 0.51 1.91
C LEU A 31 16.62 0.24 1.78
N GLN A 32 17.20 0.26 0.57
CA GLN A 32 18.64 0.05 0.43
C GLN A 32 19.39 1.21 1.07
N GLY A 33 20.48 0.89 1.76
CA GLY A 33 21.29 1.85 2.50
C GLY A 33 22.70 1.29 2.69
N PRO A 34 23.63 2.10 3.22
CA PRO A 34 25.06 1.74 3.29
C PRO A 34 25.36 0.44 4.07
N ASP A 35 24.46 0.02 4.98
CA ASP A 35 24.53 -1.31 5.62
C ASP A 35 23.20 -2.08 5.56
N VAL A 36 22.49 -1.99 4.43
CA VAL A 36 21.35 -2.85 4.12
C VAL A 36 21.66 -3.62 2.83
N GLU A 37 21.77 -4.94 2.94
CA GLU A 37 22.06 -5.85 1.83
C GLU A 37 20.86 -6.80 1.66
N HIS A 38 20.29 -6.86 0.45
CA HIS A 38 19.13 -7.69 0.12
C HIS A 38 17.91 -7.48 1.04
N GLY A 39 17.72 -6.27 1.57
CA GLY A 39 16.65 -5.96 2.52
C GLY A 39 16.95 -6.36 3.97
N TYR A 40 18.11 -6.95 4.22
CA TYR A 40 18.57 -7.32 5.55
C TYR A 40 19.67 -6.38 6.02
N ARG A 41 19.74 -6.21 7.34
CA ARG A 41 20.83 -5.47 7.97
C ARG A 41 22.16 -6.22 7.79
N ALA A 42 23.15 -5.55 7.22
CA ALA A 42 24.52 -6.02 7.23
C ALA A 42 25.22 -5.54 8.52
N TYR A 43 25.68 -6.48 9.34
CA TYR A 43 26.50 -6.18 10.52
C TYR A 43 27.97 -6.18 10.11
N LYS A 44 28.48 -5.03 9.67
CA LYS A 44 29.91 -4.87 9.35
C LYS A 44 30.72 -4.66 10.63
N ASP A 45 31.83 -5.39 10.78
CA ASP A 45 32.61 -5.53 12.03
C ASP A 45 33.34 -4.27 12.48
N LYS A 46 33.49 -3.24 11.64
CA LYS A 46 34.26 -2.04 11.96
C LYS A 46 33.40 -0.78 11.86
N LEU A 47 33.10 -0.20 13.02
CA LEU A 47 32.44 1.10 13.14
C LEU A 47 33.21 2.24 12.44
N ALA A 48 34.55 2.14 12.40
CA ALA A 48 35.43 3.16 11.80
C ALA A 48 35.39 3.19 10.26
N GLU A 49 34.84 2.16 9.61
CA GLU A 49 34.70 2.11 8.15
C GLU A 49 33.32 2.62 7.69
N ARG A 50 32.47 3.09 8.63
CA ARG A 50 31.15 3.64 8.30
C ARG A 50 31.27 5.11 7.90
N ASP A 51 30.75 5.41 6.72
CA ASP A 51 30.63 6.77 6.22
C ASP A 51 29.42 7.47 6.88
N PRO A 52 29.65 8.47 7.76
CA PRO A 52 28.56 9.19 8.41
C PRO A 52 27.74 10.02 7.42
N ASP A 53 28.35 10.50 6.33
CA ASP A 53 27.66 11.34 5.34
C ASP A 53 26.69 10.47 4.53
N ALA A 54 27.11 9.27 4.12
CA ALA A 54 26.21 8.30 3.47
C ALA A 54 25.04 7.84 4.37
N LEU A 55 25.25 7.76 5.70
CA LEU A 55 24.18 7.46 6.66
C LEU A 55 23.21 8.64 6.81
N GLN A 56 23.71 9.87 6.77
CA GLN A 56 22.90 11.08 6.85
C GLN A 56 22.04 11.25 5.57
N GLU A 57 22.61 11.04 4.39
CA GLU A 57 21.85 11.03 3.12
C GLU A 57 20.77 9.94 3.12
N TYR A 58 21.08 8.75 3.65
CA TYR A 58 20.10 7.68 3.79
C TYR A 58 18.98 8.05 4.76
N LEU A 59 19.30 8.68 5.89
CA LEU A 59 18.31 9.17 6.85
C LEU A 59 17.35 10.17 6.22
N GLU A 60 17.87 11.15 5.48
CA GLU A 60 17.07 12.18 4.79
C GLU A 60 16.14 11.55 3.76
N ARG A 61 16.63 10.58 2.99
CA ARG A 61 15.80 9.81 2.05
C ARG A 61 14.68 9.07 2.78
N LEU A 62 14.99 8.33 3.86
CA LEU A 62 13.98 7.60 4.62
C LEU A 62 12.93 8.53 5.23
N GLN A 63 13.35 9.69 5.74
CA GLN A 63 12.44 10.71 6.29
C GLN A 63 11.50 11.27 5.22
N GLU A 64 12.00 11.55 4.02
CA GLU A 64 11.17 12.04 2.92
C GLU A 64 10.17 10.99 2.42
N VAL A 65 10.60 9.74 2.29
CA VAL A 65 9.71 8.62 1.97
C VAL A 65 8.65 8.47 3.05
N ARG A 66 9.04 8.44 4.34
CA ARG A 66 8.09 8.33 5.46
C ARG A 66 7.10 9.49 5.48
N ARG A 67 7.54 10.72 5.22
CA ARG A 67 6.67 11.90 5.15
C ARG A 67 5.62 11.72 4.07
N THR A 68 6.02 11.30 2.88
CA THR A 68 5.11 11.03 1.76
C THR A 68 4.13 9.91 2.09
N THR A 69 4.61 8.77 2.59
CA THR A 69 3.76 7.64 3.04
C THR A 69 2.78 8.06 4.13
N SER A 70 3.19 8.90 5.08
CA SER A 70 2.32 9.37 6.17
C SER A 70 1.18 10.24 5.62
N MET A 71 1.46 11.13 4.67
CA MET A 71 0.43 11.95 4.02
C MET A 71 -0.58 11.09 3.24
N GLU A 72 -0.10 10.11 2.49
CA GLU A 72 -0.96 9.14 1.78
C GLU A 72 -1.82 8.33 2.74
N THR A 73 -1.24 7.90 3.87
CA THR A 73 -1.96 7.17 4.93
C THR A 73 -3.10 8.02 5.49
N LEU A 74 -2.82 9.28 5.83
CA LEU A 74 -3.83 10.21 6.33
C LEU A 74 -4.94 10.43 5.30
N TYR A 75 -4.57 10.57 4.02
CA TYR A 75 -5.55 10.75 2.95
C TYR A 75 -6.49 9.55 2.82
N ILE A 76 -5.94 8.32 2.84
CA ILE A 76 -6.75 7.09 2.84
C ILE A 76 -7.70 7.06 4.04
N TRP A 77 -7.23 7.40 5.25
CA TRP A 77 -8.09 7.40 6.44
C TRP A 77 -9.27 8.36 6.31
N HIS A 78 -9.06 9.55 5.76
CA HIS A 78 -10.17 10.48 5.49
C HIS A 78 -11.14 9.96 4.43
N CYS A 79 -10.64 9.37 3.34
CA CYS A 79 -11.50 8.75 2.33
C CYS A 79 -12.32 7.59 2.93
N LEU A 80 -11.69 6.76 3.76
CA LEU A 80 -12.32 5.64 4.44
C LEU A 80 -13.42 6.12 5.40
N GLU A 81 -13.13 7.11 6.25
CA GLU A 81 -14.11 7.70 7.15
C GLU A 81 -15.34 8.23 6.38
N ALA A 82 -15.11 9.03 5.34
CA ALA A 82 -16.19 9.62 4.54
C ALA A 82 -17.06 8.54 3.86
N LYS A 83 -16.44 7.49 3.30
CA LYS A 83 -17.16 6.39 2.64
C LYS A 83 -17.86 5.49 3.64
N GLU A 84 -17.29 5.22 4.81
CA GLU A 84 -17.96 4.44 5.87
C GLU A 84 -19.21 5.17 6.37
N GLN A 85 -19.11 6.48 6.62
CA GLN A 85 -20.28 7.29 7.00
C GLN A 85 -21.39 7.25 5.95
N ASN A 86 -21.03 7.25 4.66
CA ASN A 86 -22.01 7.13 3.57
C ASN A 86 -22.57 5.71 3.45
N PHE A 87 -21.75 4.69 3.64
CA PHE A 87 -22.16 3.29 3.61
C PHE A 87 -23.25 2.98 4.63
N TYR A 88 -23.11 3.45 5.87
CA TYR A 88 -24.13 3.25 6.91
C TYR A 88 -25.46 3.97 6.66
N LYS A 89 -25.53 4.88 5.67
CA LYS A 89 -26.78 5.52 5.24
C LYS A 89 -27.49 4.75 4.13
N LEU A 90 -26.81 3.80 3.47
CA LEU A 90 -27.42 2.98 2.43
C LEU A 90 -28.39 1.96 3.08
N GLN A 91 -29.55 1.78 2.48
CA GLN A 91 -30.57 0.84 2.95
C GLN A 91 -30.81 -0.26 1.90
N GLY A 92 -30.99 -1.51 2.35
CA GLY A 92 -31.28 -2.68 1.52
C GLY A 92 -30.03 -3.47 1.10
N ASP A 93 -30.24 -4.67 0.56
CA ASP A 93 -29.20 -5.51 -0.07
C ASP A 93 -29.28 -5.36 -1.60
N ASP A 94 -28.84 -4.21 -2.09
CA ASP A 94 -28.70 -3.90 -3.52
C ASP A 94 -27.22 -3.97 -3.96
N GLU A 95 -27.00 -4.12 -5.26
CA GLU A 95 -25.70 -4.09 -5.93
C GLU A 95 -24.83 -2.89 -5.50
N GLN A 96 -25.43 -1.72 -5.25
CA GLN A 96 -24.69 -0.54 -4.76
C GLN A 96 -24.07 -0.75 -3.37
N VAL A 97 -24.75 -1.47 -2.48
CA VAL A 97 -24.24 -1.77 -1.13
C VAL A 97 -23.07 -2.76 -1.22
N ASP A 98 -23.19 -3.74 -2.11
CA ASP A 98 -22.09 -4.69 -2.37
C ASP A 98 -20.85 -4.00 -2.95
N ILE A 99 -21.02 -3.09 -3.91
CA ILE A 99 -19.90 -2.33 -4.49
C ILE A 99 -19.28 -1.44 -3.42
N ALA A 100 -20.07 -0.70 -2.64
CA ALA A 100 -19.58 0.16 -1.57
C ALA A 100 -18.81 -0.64 -0.49
N ARG A 101 -19.28 -1.84 -0.12
CA ARG A 101 -18.57 -2.75 0.80
C ARG A 101 -17.18 -3.14 0.25
N ARG A 102 -17.08 -3.39 -1.06
CA ARG A 102 -15.81 -3.73 -1.72
C ARG A 102 -14.87 -2.54 -1.82
N GLU A 103 -15.39 -1.33 -2.05
CA GLU A 103 -14.60 -0.10 -1.97
C GLU A 103 -13.97 0.06 -0.58
N LEU A 104 -14.77 -0.10 0.48
CA LEU A 104 -14.30 -0.03 1.87
C LEU A 104 -13.23 -1.10 2.17
N GLN A 105 -13.44 -2.33 1.72
CA GLN A 105 -12.46 -3.40 1.86
C GLN A 105 -11.13 -3.05 1.17
N LEU A 106 -11.19 -2.49 -0.05
CA LEU A 106 -9.98 -2.07 -0.77
C LEU A 106 -9.26 -0.94 -0.03
N LEU A 107 -9.98 0.09 0.42
CA LEU A 107 -9.38 1.19 1.19
C LEU A 107 -8.75 0.72 2.50
N ASN A 108 -9.42 -0.18 3.23
CA ASN A 108 -8.87 -0.74 4.47
C ASN A 108 -7.60 -1.56 4.22
N ASN A 109 -7.57 -2.33 3.14
CA ASN A 109 -6.37 -3.08 2.74
C ASN A 109 -5.20 -2.16 2.41
N ILE A 110 -5.44 -1.10 1.62
CA ILE A 110 -4.41 -0.11 1.28
C ILE A 110 -3.96 0.64 2.55
N GLY A 111 -4.89 1.08 3.39
CA GLY A 111 -4.57 1.76 4.65
C GLY A 111 -3.71 0.90 5.57
N SER A 112 -4.00 -0.40 5.66
CA SER A 112 -3.21 -1.36 6.44
C SER A 112 -1.80 -1.55 5.88
N ASP A 113 -1.65 -1.61 4.56
CA ASP A 113 -0.35 -1.70 3.89
C ASP A 113 0.51 -0.46 4.15
N PHE A 114 -0.07 0.73 3.96
CA PHE A 114 0.61 2.01 4.20
C PHE A 114 0.98 2.22 5.68
N ALA A 115 0.11 1.86 6.62
CA ALA A 115 0.41 1.91 8.05
C ALA A 115 1.59 0.98 8.42
N SER A 116 1.62 -0.20 7.82
CA SER A 116 2.71 -1.14 8.04
C SER A 116 4.02 -0.66 7.40
N ARG A 117 3.95 -0.05 6.21
CA ARG A 117 5.08 0.62 5.56
C ARG A 117 5.66 1.72 6.43
N GLU A 118 4.81 2.57 7.03
CA GLU A 118 5.23 3.64 7.93
C GLU A 118 5.99 3.10 9.15
N ALA A 119 5.50 2.01 9.74
CA ALA A 119 6.14 1.37 10.89
C ALA A 119 7.54 0.83 10.55
N ILE A 120 7.70 0.21 9.37
CA ILE A 120 8.99 -0.27 8.88
C ILE A 120 9.95 0.91 8.65
N LEU A 121 9.49 1.98 8.01
CA LEU A 121 10.30 3.18 7.79
C LEU A 121 10.74 3.82 9.10
N ALA A 122 9.84 3.91 10.10
CA ALA A 122 10.17 4.41 11.43
C ALA A 122 11.28 3.58 12.10
N TYR A 123 11.20 2.24 12.00
CA TYR A 123 12.26 1.36 12.48
C TYR A 123 13.61 1.63 11.80
N HIS A 124 13.63 1.77 10.47
CA HIS A 124 14.86 2.06 9.73
C HIS A 124 15.46 3.43 10.11
N ILE A 125 14.62 4.45 10.26
CA ILE A 125 15.03 5.80 10.71
C ILE A 125 15.67 5.72 12.10
N ASP A 126 15.03 5.06 13.05
CA ASP A 126 15.53 4.94 14.42
C ASP A 126 16.86 4.16 14.46
N ASP A 127 17.02 3.12 13.65
CA ASP A 127 18.28 2.38 13.56
C ASP A 127 19.40 3.23 12.95
N VAL A 128 19.12 4.05 11.92
CA VAL A 128 20.11 4.98 11.35
C VAL A 128 20.51 6.05 12.37
N LEU A 129 19.54 6.65 13.08
CA LEU A 129 19.80 7.62 14.14
C LEU A 129 20.65 7.02 15.27
N LYS A 130 20.38 5.78 15.67
CA LYS A 130 21.20 5.04 16.64
C LYS A 130 22.65 4.90 16.15
N ARG A 131 22.86 4.60 14.87
CA ARG A 131 24.21 4.44 14.29
C ARG A 131 24.97 5.77 14.25
N LEU A 132 24.32 6.85 13.81
CA LEU A 132 24.91 8.19 13.82
C LEU A 132 25.36 8.58 15.24
N LYS A 133 24.52 8.30 16.26
CA LYS A 133 24.89 8.51 17.67
C LYS A 133 26.10 7.66 18.09
N GLN A 134 26.17 6.39 17.68
CA GLN A 134 27.30 5.50 17.99
C GLN A 134 28.61 5.97 17.33
N ILE A 135 28.55 6.58 16.14
CA ILE A 135 29.72 7.16 15.47
C ILE A 135 30.19 8.43 16.20
N GLN A 136 29.25 9.30 16.57
CA GLN A 136 29.55 10.57 17.27
C GLN A 136 30.02 10.34 18.72
N HIS A 137 29.49 9.31 19.38
CA HIS A 137 29.80 8.92 20.75
C HIS A 137 29.98 7.39 20.83
N PRO A 138 31.23 6.87 20.71
CA PRO A 138 31.52 5.43 20.71
C PRO A 138 31.19 4.69 22.03
N MET A 139 30.60 5.37 23.02
CA MET A 139 30.00 4.78 24.21
C MET A 139 28.62 5.40 24.44
N PRO A 140 27.53 4.61 24.37
CA PRO A 140 26.27 5.04 24.95
C PRO A 140 25.71 4.04 25.96
N GLU A 141 25.32 4.58 27.13
CA GLU A 141 24.35 3.94 28.01
C GLU A 141 23.07 3.64 27.22
N SER A 142 22.59 2.40 27.37
CA SER A 142 21.42 1.85 26.69
C SER A 142 20.14 2.50 27.20
N ASN A 143 19.70 3.59 26.56
CA ASN A 143 18.32 4.07 26.67
C ASN A 143 17.51 3.55 25.48
N ASN A 144 16.98 2.33 25.64
CA ASN A 144 15.96 1.76 24.77
C ASN A 144 14.69 2.62 24.89
N THR A 145 14.58 3.63 24.03
CA THR A 145 13.35 4.41 23.92
C THR A 145 12.41 3.62 23.03
N LEU A 146 11.31 3.13 23.61
CA LEU A 146 10.22 2.51 22.85
C LEU A 146 9.75 3.45 21.75
N ILE A 147 9.62 2.89 20.55
CA ILE A 147 9.15 3.55 19.32
C ILE A 147 7.83 4.26 19.64
N LYS A 148 7.85 5.60 19.66
CA LYS A 148 6.62 6.40 19.65
C LYS A 148 6.37 6.75 18.19
N ALA A 149 5.33 6.15 17.60
CA ALA A 149 4.76 6.65 16.38
C ALA A 149 4.40 8.13 16.58
N GLN A 150 5.20 9.03 15.98
CA GLN A 150 4.87 10.44 15.97
C GLN A 150 3.80 10.66 14.90
N SER A 151 2.55 10.83 15.32
CA SER A 151 1.42 11.13 14.43
C SER A 151 0.69 12.40 14.91
N LYS A 152 1.37 13.55 14.87
CA LYS A 152 0.70 14.85 14.86
C LYS A 152 1.45 15.76 13.92
N GLN A 153 1.20 15.57 12.64
CA GLN A 153 1.55 16.56 11.64
C GLN A 153 0.41 17.58 11.65
N ASP A 154 0.70 18.84 11.97
CA ASP A 154 -0.29 19.91 11.91
C ASP A 154 -0.56 20.20 10.42
N LEU A 155 -1.65 19.64 9.90
CA LEU A 155 -2.04 19.82 8.50
C LEU A 155 -2.92 21.07 8.34
N PRO A 156 -2.71 21.87 7.29
CA PRO A 156 -3.60 22.98 6.95
C PRO A 156 -5.06 22.52 6.78
N PRO A 157 -6.08 23.34 7.12
CA PRO A 157 -7.49 22.92 7.04
C PRO A 157 -7.97 22.45 5.66
N ASP A 158 -7.32 22.87 4.58
CA ASP A 158 -7.63 22.57 3.18
C ASP A 158 -6.60 21.64 2.52
N TRP A 159 -5.75 20.98 3.32
CA TRP A 159 -4.67 20.14 2.78
C TRP A 159 -5.18 19.05 1.83
N MET A 160 -6.37 18.51 2.08
CA MET A 160 -7.00 17.48 1.26
C MET A 160 -7.34 17.98 -0.14
N ASP A 161 -7.68 19.26 -0.31
CA ASP A 161 -8.06 19.81 -1.60
C ASP A 161 -6.86 19.90 -2.55
N HIS A 162 -5.65 20.01 -1.98
CA HIS A 162 -4.40 20.23 -2.72
C HIS A 162 -3.45 19.03 -2.69
N PHE A 163 -3.77 17.98 -1.92
CA PHE A 163 -2.96 16.78 -1.84
C PHE A 163 -3.12 15.92 -3.09
N SER A 164 -2.01 15.39 -3.60
CA SER A 164 -1.96 14.52 -4.78
C SER A 164 -1.65 13.08 -4.33
N PRO A 165 -2.64 12.17 -4.28
CA PRO A 165 -2.48 10.81 -3.75
C PRO A 165 -1.84 9.84 -4.77
N GLN A 166 -0.62 10.15 -5.22
CA GLN A 166 0.01 9.44 -6.33
C GLN A 166 0.34 7.98 -6.01
N LEU A 167 0.86 7.69 -4.80
CA LEU A 167 1.24 6.33 -4.43
C LEU A 167 0.01 5.44 -4.27
N VAL A 168 -1.05 6.00 -3.71
CA VAL A 168 -2.33 5.29 -3.54
C VAL A 168 -2.98 5.02 -4.88
N ALA A 169 -3.02 6.03 -5.77
CA ALA A 169 -3.55 5.85 -7.13
C ALA A 169 -2.76 4.77 -7.91
N GLU A 170 -1.42 4.76 -7.81
CA GLU A 170 -0.59 3.73 -8.44
C GLU A 170 -0.92 2.34 -7.89
N GLN A 171 -1.04 2.19 -6.57
CA GLN A 171 -1.39 0.90 -5.96
C GLN A 171 -2.76 0.40 -6.42
N VAL A 172 -3.75 1.29 -6.54
CA VAL A 172 -5.07 0.96 -7.09
C VAL A 172 -4.97 0.59 -8.57
N ARG A 173 -4.15 1.28 -9.36
CA ARG A 173 -3.94 1.02 -10.80
C ARG A 173 -3.31 -0.35 -11.05
N ILE A 174 -2.33 -0.74 -10.24
CA ILE A 174 -1.72 -2.08 -10.27
C ILE A 174 -2.78 -3.15 -9.95
N ASN A 175 -3.57 -2.94 -8.89
CA ASN A 175 -4.61 -3.89 -8.49
C ASN A 175 -5.71 -4.01 -9.56
N TRP A 176 -6.14 -2.88 -10.13
CA TRP A 176 -7.11 -2.84 -11.23
C TRP A 176 -6.61 -3.65 -12.44
N THR A 177 -5.37 -3.42 -12.87
CA THR A 177 -4.77 -4.15 -14.00
C THR A 177 -4.79 -5.66 -13.75
N ARG A 178 -4.32 -6.10 -12.56
CA ARG A 178 -4.30 -7.52 -12.17
C ARG A 178 -5.72 -8.12 -12.17
N GLN A 179 -6.71 -7.39 -11.66
CA GLN A 179 -8.10 -7.86 -11.64
C GLN A 179 -8.69 -7.96 -13.05
N LYS A 180 -8.38 -7.03 -13.96
CA LYS A 180 -8.83 -7.08 -15.37
C LYS A 180 -8.24 -8.27 -16.12
N ASP A 181 -6.96 -8.58 -15.89
CA ASP A 181 -6.32 -9.78 -16.45
C ASP A 181 -7.01 -11.06 -15.95
N MET A 182 -7.25 -11.14 -14.64
CA MET A 182 -7.95 -12.28 -14.04
C MET A 182 -9.39 -12.40 -14.53
N MET A 183 -10.10 -11.29 -14.71
CA MET A 183 -11.46 -11.27 -15.23
C MET A 183 -11.51 -11.80 -16.65
N SER A 184 -10.56 -11.39 -17.49
CA SER A 184 -10.45 -11.89 -18.87
C SER A 184 -10.27 -13.42 -18.91
N MET A 185 -9.48 -13.98 -17.99
CA MET A 185 -9.31 -15.44 -17.88
C MET A 185 -10.61 -16.15 -17.43
N ILE A 186 -11.31 -15.60 -16.43
CA ILE A 186 -12.56 -16.19 -15.93
C ILE A 186 -13.69 -16.08 -16.96
N GLU A 187 -13.78 -14.96 -17.68
CA GLU A 187 -14.75 -14.77 -18.77
C GLU A 187 -14.50 -15.76 -19.90
N HIS A 188 -13.22 -15.99 -20.26
CA HIS A 188 -12.86 -17.01 -21.24
C HIS A 188 -13.29 -18.41 -20.79
N SER A 189 -13.00 -18.79 -19.54
CA SER A 189 -13.44 -20.06 -18.97
C SER A 189 -14.97 -20.20 -18.94
N THR A 190 -15.68 -19.14 -18.56
CA THR A 190 -17.15 -19.10 -18.55
C THR A 190 -17.72 -19.27 -19.96
N ALA A 191 -17.10 -18.66 -20.96
CA ALA A 191 -17.51 -18.78 -22.36
C ALA A 191 -17.30 -20.21 -22.89
N LEU A 192 -16.19 -20.87 -22.55
CA LEU A 192 -15.92 -22.27 -22.92
C LEU A 192 -16.96 -23.24 -22.36
N HIS A 193 -17.54 -22.92 -21.20
CA HIS A 193 -18.52 -23.76 -20.52
C HIS A 193 -19.98 -23.30 -20.72
N LYS A 194 -20.23 -22.29 -21.56
CA LYS A 194 -21.54 -21.67 -21.73
C LYS A 194 -22.62 -22.65 -22.19
N ASP A 195 -22.26 -23.56 -23.09
CA ASP A 195 -23.19 -24.54 -23.67
C ASP A 195 -23.22 -25.88 -22.92
N LEU A 196 -22.37 -26.04 -21.90
CA LEU A 196 -22.38 -27.23 -21.06
C LEU A 196 -23.57 -27.16 -20.10
N LYS A 197 -24.40 -28.21 -20.14
CA LYS A 197 -25.48 -28.43 -19.19
C LYS A 197 -25.20 -29.71 -18.40
N PRO A 198 -24.24 -29.67 -17.46
CA PRO A 198 -23.96 -30.84 -16.63
C PRO A 198 -25.20 -31.19 -15.80
N GLU A 199 -25.36 -32.47 -15.48
CA GLU A 199 -26.44 -32.92 -14.63
C GLU A 199 -26.32 -32.28 -13.22
N PRO A 200 -27.43 -31.81 -12.62
CA PRO A 200 -27.43 -31.26 -11.28
C PRO A 200 -26.84 -32.23 -10.25
N GLY A 201 -26.03 -31.73 -9.32
CA GLY A 201 -25.39 -32.53 -8.26
C GLY A 201 -24.09 -33.22 -8.66
N THR A 202 -23.63 -33.07 -9.92
CA THR A 202 -22.32 -33.54 -10.34
C THR A 202 -21.19 -32.57 -9.91
N PRO A 203 -19.94 -33.05 -9.71
CA PRO A 203 -18.79 -32.18 -9.44
C PRO A 203 -18.59 -31.11 -10.53
N GLN A 204 -18.90 -31.45 -11.79
CA GLN A 204 -18.78 -30.54 -12.91
C GLN A 204 -19.82 -29.40 -12.85
N ALA A 205 -21.07 -29.70 -12.45
CA ALA A 205 -22.08 -28.67 -12.22
C ALA A 205 -21.66 -27.69 -11.13
N ALA A 206 -21.14 -28.19 -10.00
CA ALA A 206 -20.63 -27.35 -8.92
C ALA A 206 -19.46 -26.46 -9.37
N GLN A 207 -18.54 -27.00 -10.17
CA GLN A 207 -17.40 -26.24 -10.69
C GLN A 207 -17.83 -25.12 -11.63
N ILE A 208 -18.80 -25.36 -12.52
CA ILE A 208 -19.32 -24.33 -13.45
C ILE A 208 -20.06 -23.23 -12.68
N GLU A 209 -20.87 -23.58 -11.68
CA GLU A 209 -21.53 -22.58 -10.83
C GLU A 209 -20.51 -21.75 -10.05
N HIS A 210 -19.48 -22.38 -9.46
CA HIS A 210 -18.40 -21.66 -8.79
C HIS A 210 -17.67 -20.67 -9.73
N ILE A 211 -17.42 -21.05 -10.98
CA ILE A 211 -16.82 -20.16 -11.99
C ILE A 211 -17.73 -18.96 -12.26
N ARG A 212 -19.04 -19.17 -12.38
CA ARG A 212 -20.04 -18.10 -12.60
C ARG A 212 -20.11 -17.14 -11.41
N GLU A 213 -20.20 -17.68 -10.20
CA GLU A 213 -20.21 -16.88 -8.97
C GLU A 213 -18.91 -16.07 -8.83
N SER A 214 -17.76 -16.69 -9.10
CA SER A 214 -16.45 -16.03 -9.09
C SER A 214 -16.39 -14.89 -10.11
N ALA A 215 -16.97 -15.07 -11.30
CA ALA A 215 -17.04 -14.03 -12.33
C ALA A 215 -17.84 -12.81 -11.85
N GLU A 216 -19.02 -13.03 -11.26
CA GLU A 216 -19.86 -11.95 -10.76
C GLU A 216 -19.22 -11.21 -9.56
N ILE A 217 -18.56 -11.95 -8.67
CA ILE A 217 -17.78 -11.36 -7.57
C ILE A 217 -16.64 -10.49 -8.12
N LEU A 218 -15.89 -11.00 -9.11
CA LEU A 218 -14.76 -10.28 -9.69
C LEU A 218 -15.20 -9.05 -10.46
N LYS A 219 -16.32 -9.09 -11.19
CA LYS A 219 -16.90 -7.89 -11.84
C LYS A 219 -17.18 -6.79 -10.82
N LYS A 220 -17.83 -7.13 -9.70
CA LYS A 220 -18.09 -6.16 -8.62
C LYS A 220 -16.81 -5.59 -8.02
N ASN A 221 -15.75 -6.40 -7.86
CA ASN A 221 -14.43 -5.93 -7.41
C ASN A 221 -13.79 -4.96 -8.41
N VAL A 222 -13.84 -5.28 -9.70
CA VAL A 222 -13.34 -4.41 -10.77
C VAL A 222 -14.08 -3.07 -10.75
N THR A 223 -15.41 -3.09 -10.66
CA THR A 223 -16.21 -1.86 -10.59
C THR A 223 -15.88 -1.01 -9.36
N ALA A 224 -15.74 -1.61 -8.18
CA ALA A 224 -15.33 -0.90 -6.97
C ALA A 224 -13.93 -0.26 -7.13
N THR A 225 -13.00 -1.01 -7.71
CA THR A 225 -11.62 -0.55 -7.95
C THR A 225 -11.60 0.58 -8.98
N GLU A 226 -12.40 0.51 -10.05
CA GLU A 226 -12.53 1.56 -11.07
C GLU A 226 -13.11 2.86 -10.50
N ARG A 227 -14.11 2.78 -9.62
CA ARG A 227 -14.67 3.96 -8.94
C ARG A 227 -13.62 4.65 -8.08
N LEU A 228 -12.90 3.91 -7.25
CA LEU A 228 -11.84 4.45 -6.41
C LEU A 228 -10.68 5.03 -7.23
N LEU A 229 -10.24 4.32 -8.28
CA LEU A 229 -9.19 4.82 -9.17
C LEU A 229 -9.61 6.15 -9.78
N LYS A 230 -10.83 6.24 -10.30
CA LYS A 230 -11.35 7.47 -10.88
C LYS A 230 -11.36 8.63 -9.88
N GLU A 231 -11.83 8.41 -8.66
CA GLU A 231 -11.83 9.43 -7.60
C GLU A 231 -10.40 9.92 -7.29
N PHE A 232 -9.42 9.03 -7.25
CA PHE A 232 -8.02 9.40 -6.97
C PHE A 232 -7.35 10.12 -8.14
N GLU A 233 -7.59 9.69 -9.38
CA GLU A 233 -7.09 10.39 -10.58
C GLU A 233 -7.69 11.79 -10.69
N GLU A 234 -8.98 11.95 -10.38
CA GLU A 234 -9.62 13.27 -10.31
C GLU A 234 -9.00 14.16 -9.24
N GLN A 235 -8.66 13.60 -8.07
CA GLN A 235 -7.96 14.35 -7.03
C GLN A 235 -6.54 14.76 -7.44
N ILE A 236 -5.77 13.86 -8.08
CA ILE A 236 -4.45 14.18 -8.63
C ILE A 236 -4.57 15.34 -9.62
N HIS A 237 -5.54 15.27 -10.52
CA HIS A 237 -5.77 16.33 -11.51
C HIS A 237 -6.09 17.68 -10.86
N ARG A 238 -6.96 17.70 -9.82
CA ARG A 238 -7.27 18.92 -9.05
C ARG A 238 -6.04 19.51 -8.36
N ALA A 239 -5.22 18.65 -7.76
CA ALA A 239 -3.98 19.07 -7.10
C ALA A 239 -2.97 19.67 -8.10
N ASP A 240 -2.82 19.06 -9.28
CA ASP A 240 -1.92 19.56 -10.33
C ASP A 240 -2.40 20.90 -10.91
N GLU A 241 -3.71 21.07 -11.11
CA GLU A 241 -4.29 22.36 -11.50
C GLU A 241 -4.04 23.44 -10.45
N TYR A 242 -4.13 23.11 -9.16
CA TYR A 242 -3.87 24.06 -8.10
C TYR A 242 -2.40 24.48 -8.07
N ALA A 243 -1.47 23.52 -8.20
CA ALA A 243 -0.03 23.77 -8.20
C ALA A 243 0.43 24.68 -9.35
N THR A 244 -0.31 24.69 -10.46
CA THR A 244 0.01 25.50 -11.65
C THR A 244 -0.66 26.89 -11.65
N ARG A 245 -1.59 27.17 -10.73
CA ARG A 245 -2.23 28.50 -10.64
C ARG A 245 -1.29 29.51 -9.97
N PRO A 246 -1.18 30.74 -10.50
CA PRO A 246 -0.46 31.81 -9.81
C PRO A 246 -1.18 32.14 -8.51
N GLN A 247 -0.50 31.90 -7.39
CA GLN A 247 -0.98 32.27 -6.06
C GLN A 247 -1.30 33.77 -6.03
N PRO A 248 -2.50 34.19 -5.58
CA PRO A 248 -2.81 35.60 -5.43
C PRO A 248 -1.80 36.20 -4.46
N LYS A 249 -1.11 37.28 -4.88
CA LYS A 249 -0.24 38.04 -3.99
C LYS A 249 -1.04 38.38 -2.74
N SER A 250 -0.55 37.96 -1.58
CA SER A 250 -1.10 38.39 -0.31
C SER A 250 -1.14 39.91 -0.32
N VAL A 251 -2.36 40.46 -0.20
CA VAL A 251 -2.54 41.90 0.00
C VAL A 251 -2.10 42.13 1.44
N ASP A 252 -0.89 42.65 1.61
CA ASP A 252 -0.41 43.15 2.90
C ASP A 252 -1.48 44.09 3.46
N THR A 253 -2.02 43.75 4.62
CA THR A 253 -2.96 44.57 5.39
C THR A 253 -2.27 45.10 6.63
#